data_AF-A0A2X3JF00-F1
#
_entry.id   AF-A0A2X3JF00-F1
#
_cell.length_a   1.000
_cell.length_b   1.000
_cell.length_c   1.000
_cell.angle_alpha   90.00
_cell.angle_beta   90.00
_cell.angle_gamma   90.00
#
_symmetry.space_group_name_H-M   'P 1'
#
loop_
_entity.id
_entity.type
_entity.pdbx_description
1 polymer ?
#
loop_
_entity_poly.entity_id
_entity_poly.type
_entity_poly.pdbx_seq_one_letter_code
_entity_poly.pdbx_strand_id
1 'polypeptide(L)'
;MANIVYYVAATLDGYIADSHHKLDWLMTFQLGDDATPYDDFYQTVGAVIMGAETYSWILENSPEAWPYADVPAFIVHASFALDS
;
A
#
# COMPACT_ATOMS: atom_id res chain seq x y z
N MET A 1 16.77 -14.24 -8.88
CA MET A 1 15.54 -14.17 -9.69
C MET A 1 14.60 -13.20 -8.99
N ALA A 2 13.86 -12.38 -9.72
CA ALA A 2 12.92 -11.44 -9.11
C ALA A 2 11.67 -12.17 -8.64
N ASN A 3 11.20 -11.87 -7.43
CA ASN A 3 9.94 -12.38 -6.87
C ASN A 3 8.89 -11.26 -6.92
N ILE A 4 7.64 -11.63 -7.16
CA ILE A 4 6.49 -10.73 -6.99
C ILE A 4 5.81 -11.11 -5.68
N VAL A 5 5.74 -10.16 -4.76
CA VAL A 5 5.18 -10.37 -3.42
C VAL A 5 3.99 -9.42 -3.25
N TYR A 6 2.86 -9.97 -2.82
CA TYR A 6 1.71 -9.19 -2.34
C TYR A 6 1.78 -9.11 -0.82
N TYR A 7 2.09 -7.93 -0.30
CA TYR A 7 2.21 -7.67 1.14
C TYR A 7 1.10 -6.72 1.56
N VAL A 8 0.19 -7.16 2.43
CA VAL A 8 -1.00 -6.38 2.82
C VAL A 8 -1.46 -6.76 4.23
N ALA A 9 -2.07 -5.80 4.94
CA ALA A 9 -2.87 -6.08 6.11
C ALA A 9 -4.33 -6.30 5.69
N ALA A 10 -4.99 -7.32 6.27
CA ALA A 10 -6.39 -7.61 6.02
C ALA A 10 -7.07 -8.03 7.32
N THR A 11 -8.39 -7.84 7.38
CA THR A 11 -9.23 -8.46 8.41
C THR A 11 -9.20 -9.98 8.26
N LEU A 12 -9.64 -10.70 9.30
CA LEU A 12 -9.69 -12.17 9.30
C LEU A 12 -10.57 -12.74 8.18
N ASP A 13 -11.63 -12.03 7.82
CA ASP A 13 -12.56 -12.35 6.74
C ASP A 13 -12.14 -11.79 5.37
N GLY A 14 -10.96 -11.16 5.27
CA GLY A 14 -10.28 -10.88 4.00
C GLY A 14 -10.49 -9.48 3.41
N TYR A 15 -10.95 -8.51 4.19
CA TYR A 15 -11.12 -7.13 3.75
C TYR A 15 -9.88 -6.28 4.06
N ILE A 16 -9.48 -5.43 3.13
CA ILE A 16 -8.30 -4.54 3.26
C ILE A 16 -8.66 -3.10 3.62
N ALA A 17 -9.93 -2.71 3.46
CA ALA A 17 -10.47 -1.38 3.78
C ALA A 17 -11.95 -1.51 4.14
N ASP A 18 -12.50 -0.51 4.83
CA ASP A 18 -13.93 -0.45 5.11
C ASP A 18 -14.75 0.00 3.88
N SER A 19 -16.07 0.05 4.02
CA SER A 19 -16.99 0.47 2.95
C SER A 19 -16.87 1.95 2.55
N HIS A 20 -16.13 2.75 3.31
CA HIS A 20 -15.86 4.17 3.06
C HIS A 20 -14.41 4.40 2.60
N HIS A 21 -13.69 3.34 2.23
CA HIS A 21 -12.28 3.37 1.82
C HIS A 21 -11.33 3.88 2.92
N LYS A 22 -11.66 3.65 4.20
CA LYS A 22 -10.83 4.03 5.35
C LYS A 22 -10.15 2.82 5.97
N LEU A 23 -9.02 3.11 6.63
CA LEU A 23 -8.19 2.16 7.37
C LEU A 23 -8.23 2.40 8.88
N ASP A 24 -9.20 3.17 9.38
CA ASP A 24 -9.27 3.55 10.80
C ASP A 24 -9.27 2.34 11.72
N TRP A 25 -9.96 1.27 11.34
CA TRP A 25 -9.96 0.00 12.06
C TRP A 25 -8.53 -0.55 12.23
N LEU A 26 -7.72 -0.49 11.19
CA LEU A 26 -6.34 -1.01 11.18
C LEU A 26 -5.44 -0.17 12.09
N MET A 27 -5.61 1.15 12.09
CA MET A 27 -4.79 2.08 12.87
C MET A 27 -4.99 1.96 14.39
N THR A 28 -6.03 1.24 14.83
CA THR A 28 -6.26 0.96 16.26
C THR A 28 -5.44 -0.22 16.79
N PHE A 29 -4.82 -1.02 15.90
CA PHE A 29 -4.04 -2.17 16.29
C PHE A 29 -2.56 -1.81 16.48
N GLN A 30 -1.96 -2.36 17.52
CA GLN A 30 -0.52 -2.38 17.69
C GLN A 30 0.02 -3.66 17.07
N LEU A 31 1.12 -3.56 16.32
CA LEU A 31 1.84 -4.74 15.84
C LEU A 31 2.33 -5.55 17.05
N GLY A 32 2.08 -6.86 17.03
CA GLY A 32 2.58 -7.78 18.05
C GLY A 32 4.11 -7.95 17.94
N ASP A 33 4.73 -8.43 19.02
CA ASP A 33 6.18 -8.66 19.11
C ASP A 33 6.70 -9.68 18.08
N ASP A 34 5.80 -10.51 17.53
CA ASP A 34 6.08 -11.53 16.52
C ASP A 34 5.82 -11.05 15.07
N ALA A 35 5.34 -9.82 14.90
CA ALA A 35 5.11 -9.27 13.57
C ALA A 35 6.44 -9.01 12.85
N THR A 36 6.49 -9.36 11.57
CA THR A 36 7.60 -8.92 10.72
C THR A 36 7.54 -7.40 10.58
N PRO A 37 8.57 -6.65 10.98
CA PRO A 37 8.60 -5.21 10.77
C PRO A 37 8.52 -4.91 9.28
N TYR A 38 7.63 -3.99 8.91
CA TYR A 38 7.48 -3.57 7.51
C TYR A 38 8.80 -3.06 6.93
N ASP A 39 9.59 -2.36 7.73
CA ASP A 39 10.86 -1.77 7.30
C ASP A 39 11.87 -2.82 6.85
N ASP A 40 11.94 -3.97 7.55
CA ASP A 40 12.83 -5.07 7.17
C ASP A 40 12.40 -5.70 5.84
N PHE A 41 11.09 -5.84 5.63
CA PHE A 41 10.56 -6.28 4.34
C PHE A 41 10.88 -5.27 3.24
N TYR A 42 10.68 -3.97 3.49
CA TYR A 42 10.89 -2.91 2.52
C TYR A 42 12.34 -2.83 2.03
N GLN A 43 13.32 -3.09 2.91
CA GLN A 43 14.75 -3.15 2.51
C GLN A 43 15.05 -4.22 1.45
N THR A 44 14.17 -5.22 1.28
CA THR A 44 14.31 -6.27 0.25
C THR A 44 13.62 -5.90 -1.08
N VAL A 45 12.85 -4.80 -1.10
CA VAL A 45 12.02 -4.40 -2.23
C VAL A 45 12.82 -3.55 -3.21
N GLY A 46 12.83 -3.94 -4.49
CA GLY A 46 13.50 -3.18 -5.55
C GLY A 46 12.59 -2.23 -6.35
N ALA A 47 11.27 -2.38 -6.25
CA ALA A 47 10.26 -1.54 -6.87
C ALA A 47 8.88 -1.80 -6.24
N VAL A 48 7.99 -0.81 -6.27
CA VAL A 48 6.60 -0.96 -5.79
C VAL A 48 5.60 -0.79 -6.93
N ILE A 49 4.51 -1.54 -6.88
CA ILE A 49 3.38 -1.46 -7.82
C ILE A 49 2.11 -1.31 -7.01
N MET A 50 1.27 -0.33 -7.34
CA MET A 50 0.00 -0.09 -6.64
C MET A 50 -1.08 0.47 -7.58
N GLY A 51 -2.33 0.43 -7.14
CA GLY A 51 -3.44 1.07 -7.84
C GLY A 51 -3.54 2.58 -7.53
N ALA A 52 -4.29 3.31 -8.35
CA ALA A 52 -4.54 4.74 -8.15
C ALA A 52 -5.15 5.07 -6.78
N GLU A 53 -6.12 4.27 -6.30
CA GLU A 53 -6.76 4.52 -5.01
C GLU A 53 -5.79 4.37 -3.84
N THR A 54 -4.92 3.35 -3.88
CA THR A 54 -3.86 3.17 -2.88
C THR A 54 -2.88 4.34 -2.91
N TYR A 55 -2.50 4.80 -4.11
CA TYR A 55 -1.62 5.96 -4.28
C TYR A 55 -2.23 7.23 -3.68
N SER A 56 -3.48 7.55 -4.02
CA SER A 56 -4.20 8.71 -3.48
C SER A 56 -4.30 8.65 -1.96
N TRP A 57 -4.64 7.48 -1.40
CA TRP A 57 -4.69 7.29 0.04
C TRP A 57 -3.33 7.56 0.70
N ILE A 58 -2.22 7.07 0.13
CA ILE A 58 -0.88 7.31 0.68
C ILE A 58 -0.54 8.81 0.66
N LEU A 59 -0.84 9.53 -0.42
CA LEU A 59 -0.58 10.97 -0.50
C LEU A 59 -1.35 11.75 0.57
N GLU A 60 -2.59 11.37 0.85
CA GLU A 60 -3.41 12.01 1.89
C GLU A 60 -2.92 11.71 3.31
N ASN A 61 -2.36 10.52 3.53
CA ASN A 61 -2.01 10.01 4.86
C ASN A 61 -0.50 10.07 5.18
N SER A 62 0.35 10.45 4.22
CA SER A 62 1.80 10.64 4.39
C SER A 62 2.20 12.09 4.04
N PRO A 63 1.72 13.10 4.79
CA PRO A 63 1.87 14.50 4.41
C PRO A 63 3.33 14.99 4.47
N GLU A 64 4.19 14.30 5.20
CA GLU A 64 5.59 14.72 5.40
C GLU A 64 6.49 14.30 4.23
N ALA A 65 6.27 13.11 3.66
CA ALA A 65 7.08 12.59 2.57
C ALA A 65 6.38 11.40 1.86
N TRP A 66 6.72 11.22 0.59
CA TRP A 66 6.38 10.01 -0.15
C TRP A 66 7.20 8.82 0.39
N PRO A 67 6.57 7.75 0.92
CA PRO A 67 7.27 6.67 1.62
C PRO A 67 8.12 5.78 0.71
N TYR A 68 7.92 5.84 -0.61
CA TYR A 68 8.63 5.02 -1.59
C TYR A 68 9.60 5.84 -2.44
N ALA A 69 10.30 6.81 -1.85
CA ALA A 69 11.20 7.71 -2.57
C ALA A 69 12.48 7.01 -3.09
N ASP A 70 12.90 5.92 -2.44
CA ASP A 70 14.17 5.24 -2.72
C ASP A 70 14.09 4.18 -3.81
N VAL A 71 12.87 3.82 -4.25
CA VAL A 71 12.64 2.79 -5.28
C VAL A 71 11.63 3.28 -6.31
N PRO A 72 11.69 2.79 -7.57
CA PRO A 72 10.66 3.11 -8.56
C PRO A 72 9.26 2.68 -8.09
N ALA A 73 8.29 3.58 -8.23
CA ALA A 73 6.87 3.32 -7.96
C ALA A 73 6.06 3.35 -9.26
N PHE A 74 5.32 2.28 -9.53
CA PHE A 74 4.43 2.15 -10.68
C PHE A 74 2.98 2.22 -10.23
N ILE A 75 2.27 3.25 -10.69
CA ILE A 75 0.85 3.44 -10.40
C ILE A 75 0.04 2.93 -11.59
N VAL A 76 -0.70 1.85 -11.37
CA VAL A 76 -1.60 1.27 -12.36
C VAL A 76 -2.97 1.93 -12.23
N HIS A 77 -3.41 2.58 -13.30
CA HIS A 77 -4.74 3.15 -13.39
C HIS A 77 -5.28 2.94 -14.80
N ALA A 78 -6.58 2.72 -14.92
CA ALA A 78 -7.24 2.72 -16.22
C ALA A 78 -7.71 4.15 -16.51
N SER A 79 -7.08 4.82 -17.47
CA SER A 79 -7.66 6.00 -18.10
C SER A 79 -8.48 5.52 -19.30
N PHE A 80 -9.81 5.58 -19.20
CA PHE A 80 -10.63 5.47 -20.41
C PHE A 80 -10.49 6.79 -21.17
N ALA A 81 -9.72 6.79 -22.26
CA ALA A 81 -9.81 7.85 -23.24
C ALA A 81 -11.18 7.71 -23.91
N LEU A 82 -12.12 8.60 -23.58
CA LEU A 82 -13.27 8.82 -24.42
C LEU A 82 -12.75 9.56 -25.65
N ASP A 83 -12.46 8.82 -26.72
CA ASP A 83 -12.29 9.42 -28.04
C ASP A 83 -13.56 10.22 -28.33
N SER A 84 -13.41 11.56 -28.34
CA SER A 84 -14.45 12.55 -28.62
C SER A 84 -14.34 13.01 -30.07
#